data_AF-A0A6J4RQE6-F1
#
_entry.id   AF-A0A6J4RQE6-F1
#
_cell.length_a   1.000
_cell.length_b   1.000
_cell.length_c   1.000
_cell.angle_alpha   90.00
_cell.angle_beta   90.00
_cell.angle_gamma   90.00
#
_symmetry.space_group_name_H-M   'P 1'
#
loop_
_entity.id
_entity.type
_entity.pdbx_description
1 polymer ?
#
loop_
_entity_poly.entity_id
_entity_poly.type
_entity_poly.pdbx_seq_one_letter_code
_entity_poly.pdbx_strand_id
1 'polypeptide(L)'
;MPDSLLRRALIAISALTVVSGAVQALGPGRLLRLLSADRDATHRHFFATIGMFMVVAGGGLLHALLRPVRDPVVVLWAALQKLGAFAAVAVGVRRKIFSPLALGVAVFDLFSGALAAEWWRRIR
;
A
#
# COMPACT_ATOMS: atom_id res chain seq x y z
N MET A 1 22.54 -1.34 3.91
CA MET A 1 22.06 -1.12 2.53
C MET A 1 22.47 0.27 2.09
N PRO A 2 23.10 0.42 0.91
CA PRO A 2 23.41 1.75 0.37
C PRO A 2 22.10 2.53 0.21
N ASP A 3 22.07 3.80 0.64
CA ASP A 3 20.86 4.64 0.65
C ASP A 3 20.19 4.75 -0.73
N SER A 4 20.99 4.61 -1.80
CA SER A 4 20.52 4.56 -3.18
C SER A 4 19.63 3.35 -3.48
N LEU A 5 19.92 2.18 -2.90
CA LEU A 5 19.15 0.96 -3.12
C LEU A 5 17.81 1.02 -2.39
N LEU A 6 17.81 1.47 -1.13
CA LEU A 6 16.57 1.63 -0.34
C LEU A 6 15.61 2.62 -1.00
N ARG A 7 16.14 3.78 -1.45
CA ARG A 7 15.35 4.77 -2.19
C ARG A 7 14.78 4.20 -3.49
N ARG A 8 15.58 3.45 -4.28
CA ARG A 8 15.11 2.81 -5.53
C ARG A 8 14.03 1.76 -5.26
N ALA A 9 14.19 0.94 -4.22
CA ALA A 9 13.20 -0.04 -3.83
C ALA A 9 11.87 0.64 -3.44
N LEU A 10 11.93 1.71 -2.65
CA LEU A 10 10.74 2.47 -2.28
C LEU A 10 10.08 3.14 -3.49
N ILE A 11 10.84 3.66 -4.45
CA ILE A 11 10.29 4.19 -5.71
C ILE A 11 9.52 3.11 -6.45
N ALA A 12 10.11 1.91 -6.61
CA ALA A 12 9.47 0.80 -7.30
C ALA A 12 8.19 0.35 -6.58
N ILE A 13 8.23 0.24 -5.24
CA ILE A 13 7.08 -0.09 -4.39
C ILE A 13 5.97 0.95 -4.53
N SER A 14 6.31 2.24 -4.48
CA SER A 14 5.36 3.33 -4.62
C SER A 14 4.70 3.34 -6.00
N ALA A 15 5.49 3.16 -7.06
CA ALA A 15 4.97 3.05 -8.42
C ALA A 15 4.02 1.85 -8.56
N LEU A 16 4.42 0.67 -8.03
CA LEU A 16 3.57 -0.52 -8.02
C LEU A 16 2.26 -0.26 -7.25
N THR A 17 2.34 0.40 -6.09
CA THR A 17 1.18 0.74 -5.26
C THR A 17 0.20 1.66 -6.00
N VAL A 18 0.71 2.64 -6.75
CA VAL A 18 -0.10 3.52 -7.59
C VAL A 18 -0.79 2.74 -8.70
N VAL A 19 -0.03 1.93 -9.45
CA VAL A 19 -0.59 1.15 -10.56
C VAL A 19 -1.63 0.16 -10.06
N SER A 20 -1.34 -0.60 -8.99
CA SER A 20 -2.28 -1.54 -8.42
C SER A 20 -3.51 -0.84 -7.84
N GLY A 21 -3.32 0.30 -7.18
CA GLY A 21 -4.41 1.12 -6.64
C GLY A 21 -5.33 1.65 -7.74
N ALA A 22 -4.77 2.11 -8.85
CA ALA A 22 -5.54 2.60 -10.00
C ALA A 22 -6.36 1.47 -10.65
N VAL A 23 -5.74 0.30 -10.84
CA VAL A 23 -6.44 -0.91 -11.33
C VAL A 23 -7.58 -1.30 -10.39
N GLN A 24 -7.35 -1.25 -9.08
CA GLN A 24 -8.36 -1.58 -8.07
C GLN A 24 -9.48 -0.54 -7.99
N ALA A 25 -9.17 0.76 -8.16
CA ALA A 25 -10.15 1.85 -8.17
C ALA A 25 -11.08 1.78 -9.39
N LEU A 26 -10.52 1.49 -10.57
CA LEU A 26 -11.26 1.49 -11.84
C LEU A 26 -11.91 0.13 -12.15
N GLY A 27 -11.41 -0.96 -11.59
CA GLY A 27 -11.85 -2.32 -11.89
C GLY A 27 -11.85 -3.28 -10.69
N PRO A 28 -12.52 -2.94 -9.57
CA PRO A 28 -12.44 -3.69 -8.31
C PRO A 28 -12.88 -5.16 -8.44
N GLY A 29 -13.84 -5.45 -9.33
CA GLY A 29 -14.40 -6.79 -9.51
C GLY A 29 -13.42 -7.84 -10.09
N ARG A 30 -12.33 -7.44 -10.75
CA ARG A 30 -11.30 -8.39 -11.21
C ARG A 30 -10.47 -8.92 -10.03
N LEU A 31 -10.05 -8.01 -9.14
CA LEU A 31 -9.24 -8.34 -7.97
C LEU A 31 -10.09 -9.05 -6.89
N LEU A 32 -11.33 -8.61 -6.69
CA LEU A 32 -12.26 -9.23 -5.74
C LEU A 32 -12.63 -10.67 -6.13
N ARG A 33 -12.75 -10.98 -7.42
CA ARG A 33 -12.95 -12.37 -7.89
C ARG A 33 -11.76 -13.25 -7.57
N LEU A 34 -10.54 -12.75 -7.76
CA LEU A 34 -9.31 -13.46 -7.40
C LEU A 34 -9.25 -13.76 -5.88
N LEU A 35 -9.72 -12.81 -5.06
CA LEU A 35 -9.74 -12.93 -3.60
C LEU A 35 -10.99 -13.66 -3.05
N SER A 36 -11.88 -14.17 -3.91
CA SER A 36 -13.17 -14.76 -3.54
C SER A 36 -14.04 -13.85 -2.64
N ALA A 37 -13.85 -12.54 -2.77
CA ALA A 37 -14.49 -11.50 -1.96
C ALA A 37 -15.55 -10.70 -2.76
N ASP A 38 -15.77 -11.03 -4.04
CA ASP A 38 -16.77 -10.38 -4.89
C ASP A 38 -18.19 -10.87 -4.55
N ARG A 39 -18.70 -10.45 -3.39
CA ARG A 39 -20.00 -10.92 -2.86
C ARG A 39 -21.14 -9.92 -3.02
N ASP A 40 -20.86 -8.61 -3.03
CA ASP A 40 -21.88 -7.56 -3.16
C ASP A 40 -21.27 -6.21 -3.61
N ALA A 41 -22.11 -5.29 -4.12
CA ALA A 41 -21.73 -3.94 -4.57
C ALA A 41 -20.98 -3.10 -3.51
N THR A 42 -21.28 -3.28 -2.22
CA THR A 42 -20.61 -2.63 -1.09
C THR A 42 -19.13 -2.98 -1.05
N HIS A 43 -18.80 -4.27 -1.19
CA HIS A 43 -17.41 -4.73 -1.22
C HIS A 43 -16.64 -4.14 -2.41
N ARG A 44 -17.28 -4.07 -3.58
CA ARG A 44 -16.72 -3.43 -4.78
C ARG A 44 -16.43 -1.96 -4.57
N HIS A 45 -17.36 -1.24 -3.96
CA HIS A 45 -17.20 0.18 -3.66
C HIS A 45 -16.06 0.42 -2.66
N PHE A 46 -16.00 -0.32 -1.54
CA PHE A 46 -14.91 -0.18 -0.58
C PHE A 46 -13.55 -0.56 -1.16
N PHE A 47 -13.47 -1.60 -2.00
CA PHE A 47 -12.23 -1.92 -2.69
C PHE A 47 -11.79 -0.80 -3.62
N ALA A 48 -12.71 -0.19 -4.36
CA ALA A 48 -12.39 0.95 -5.22
C ALA A 48 -11.88 2.15 -4.41
N THR A 49 -12.52 2.45 -3.28
CA THR A 49 -12.11 3.51 -2.35
C THR A 49 -10.72 3.26 -1.78
N ILE A 50 -10.42 2.03 -1.37
CA ILE A 50 -9.06 1.64 -0.93
C ILE A 50 -8.05 1.85 -2.07
N GLY A 51 -8.39 1.43 -3.29
CA GLY A 51 -7.56 1.64 -4.47
C GLY A 51 -7.24 3.13 -4.72
N MET A 52 -8.23 4.00 -4.57
CA MET A 52 -8.03 5.46 -4.66
C MET A 52 -7.06 5.97 -3.60
N PHE A 53 -7.19 5.54 -2.34
CA PHE A 53 -6.24 5.92 -1.29
C PHE A 53 -4.84 5.38 -1.54
N MET A 54 -4.69 4.18 -2.11
CA MET A 54 -3.40 3.64 -2.53
C MET A 54 -2.74 4.51 -3.60
N VAL A 55 -3.51 5.01 -4.57
CA VAL A 55 -3.00 5.95 -5.59
C VAL A 55 -2.50 7.23 -4.95
N VAL A 56 -3.28 7.82 -4.03
CA VAL A 56 -2.91 9.08 -3.38
C VAL A 56 -1.68 8.91 -2.48
N ALA A 57 -1.68 7.91 -1.58
CA ALA A 57 -0.58 7.67 -0.66
C ALA A 57 0.69 7.21 -1.39
N GLY A 58 0.55 6.27 -2.34
CA GLY A 58 1.65 5.79 -3.17
C GLY A 58 2.22 6.89 -4.05
N GLY A 59 1.36 7.71 -4.66
CA GLY A 59 1.77 8.84 -5.49
C GLY A 59 2.46 9.93 -4.70
N GLY A 60 1.96 10.25 -3.50
CA GLY A 60 2.61 11.17 -2.57
C GLY A 60 4.02 10.72 -2.19
N LEU A 61 4.17 9.45 -1.81
CA LEU A 61 5.49 8.88 -1.51
C LEU A 61 6.40 8.86 -2.75
N LEU A 62 5.87 8.48 -3.92
CA LEU A 62 6.63 8.48 -5.18
C LEU A 62 7.17 9.88 -5.51
N HIS A 63 6.32 10.91 -5.44
CA HIS A 63 6.72 12.29 -5.65
C HIS A 63 7.77 12.74 -4.62
N ALA A 64 7.57 12.45 -3.33
CA ALA A 64 8.54 12.79 -2.29
C ALA A 64 9.90 12.12 -2.53
N LEU A 65 9.90 10.87 -3.01
CA LEU A 65 11.15 10.15 -3.30
C LEU A 65 11.83 10.67 -4.57
N LEU A 66 11.09 11.07 -5.60
CA LEU A 66 11.66 11.55 -6.86
C LEU A 66 12.22 12.97 -6.77
N ARG A 67 11.70 13.80 -5.84
CA ARG A 67 12.19 15.16 -5.65
C ARG A 67 13.59 15.18 -5.00
N PRO A 68 14.41 16.21 -5.28
CA PRO A 68 15.70 16.40 -4.60
C PRO A 68 15.55 16.74 -3.12
N VAL A 69 14.43 17.38 -2.74
CA VAL A 69 14.13 17.79 -1.37
C VAL A 69 13.55 16.62 -0.59
N ARG A 70 14.11 16.35 0.58
CA ARG A 70 13.63 15.30 1.49
C ARG A 70 12.41 15.80 2.25
N ASP A 71 11.35 15.00 2.24
CA ASP A 71 10.13 15.26 3.01
C ASP A 71 9.87 14.09 3.99
N PRO A 72 10.38 14.17 5.24
CA PRO A 72 10.20 13.11 6.21
C PRO A 72 8.74 12.94 6.64
N VAL A 73 7.90 13.97 6.53
CA VAL A 73 6.50 13.89 6.96
C VAL A 73 5.71 12.97 6.02
N VAL A 74 5.90 13.13 4.70
CA VAL A 74 5.25 12.26 3.71
C VAL A 74 5.69 10.81 3.87
N VAL A 75 6.98 10.57 4.13
CA VAL A 75 7.50 9.21 4.33
C VAL A 75 6.93 8.57 5.60
N LEU A 76 6.79 9.33 6.70
CA LEU A 76 6.18 8.85 7.93
C LEU A 76 4.74 8.40 7.70
N TRP A 77 3.92 9.24 7.08
CA TRP A 77 2.52 8.90 6.81
C TRP A 77 2.37 7.73 5.85
N ALA A 78 3.25 7.61 4.85
CA ALA A 78 3.26 6.46 3.96
C ALA A 78 3.63 5.15 4.70
N ALA A 79 4.60 5.21 5.63
CA ALA A 79 4.95 4.06 6.48
C ALA A 79 3.76 3.65 7.37
N LEU A 80 3.12 4.61 8.04
CA LEU A 80 1.95 4.37 8.88
C LEU A 80 0.77 3.81 8.09
N GLN A 81 0.50 4.33 6.88
CA GLN A 81 -0.57 3.83 6.02
C GLN A 81 -0.35 2.35 5.65
N LYS A 82 0.87 1.96 5.29
CA LYS A 82 1.19 0.57 4.94
C LYS A 82 1.11 -0.38 6.13
N LEU A 83 1.64 0.02 7.28
CA LEU A 83 1.53 -0.78 8.50
C LEU A 83 0.07 -0.89 8.97
N GLY A 84 -0.70 0.20 8.84
CA GLY A 84 -2.14 0.21 9.12
C GLY A 84 -2.93 -0.69 8.16
N ALA A 85 -2.58 -0.71 6.87
CA ALA A 85 -3.19 -1.61 5.89
C ALA A 85 -2.94 -3.08 6.24
N PHE A 86 -1.70 -3.45 6.61
CA PHE A 86 -1.39 -4.78 7.12
C PHE A 86 -2.27 -5.16 8.32
N ALA A 87 -2.36 -4.28 9.33
CA ALA A 87 -3.17 -4.53 10.52
C ALA A 87 -4.66 -4.70 10.19
N ALA A 88 -5.20 -3.85 9.31
CA ALA A 88 -6.60 -3.91 8.88
C ALA A 88 -6.91 -5.23 8.14
N VAL A 89 -6.03 -5.66 7.23
CA VAL A 89 -6.20 -6.93 6.51
C VAL A 89 -6.08 -8.12 7.47
N ALA A 90 -5.10 -8.11 8.38
CA ALA A 90 -4.94 -9.17 9.38
C ALA A 90 -6.20 -9.30 10.27
N VAL A 91 -6.78 -8.18 10.72
CA VAL A 91 -8.05 -8.17 11.45
C VAL A 91 -9.20 -8.71 10.58
N GLY A 92 -9.26 -8.31 9.30
CA GLY A 92 -10.27 -8.80 8.35
C GLY A 92 -10.20 -10.31 8.13
N VAL A 93 -9.00 -10.88 8.00
CA VAL A 93 -8.81 -12.34 7.88
C VAL A 93 -9.20 -13.05 9.18
N ARG A 94 -8.80 -12.54 10.34
CA ARG A 94 -9.21 -13.09 11.66
C ARG A 94 -10.73 -13.08 11.84
N ARG A 95 -11.42 -12.06 11.31
CA ARG A 95 -12.89 -11.95 11.31
C ARG A 95 -13.57 -12.74 10.18
N LYS A 96 -12.82 -13.51 9.38
CA LYS A 96 -13.31 -14.28 8.21
C LYS A 96 -13.99 -13.41 7.13
N ILE A 97 -13.65 -12.12 7.07
CA ILE A 97 -14.12 -11.18 6.03
C ILE A 97 -13.32 -11.39 4.74
N PHE A 98 -12.00 -11.58 4.87
CA PHE A 98 -11.09 -11.83 3.76
C PHE A 98 -10.57 -13.26 3.76
N SER A 99 -10.24 -13.77 2.58
CA SER A 99 -9.52 -15.03 2.41
C SER A 99 -8.13 -14.95 3.06
N PRO A 100 -7.59 -16.05 3.63
CA PRO A 100 -6.21 -16.12 4.11
C PRO A 100 -5.17 -15.69 3.05
N LEU A 101 -5.49 -15.82 1.76
CA LEU A 101 -4.65 -15.33 0.66
C LEU A 101 -4.37 -13.82 0.76
N ALA A 102 -5.27 -13.03 1.35
CA ALA A 102 -5.08 -11.60 1.56
C ALA A 102 -3.91 -11.29 2.51
N LEU A 103 -3.50 -12.24 3.37
CA LEU A 103 -2.30 -12.09 4.21
C LEU A 103 -1.02 -11.98 3.36
N GLY A 104 -0.96 -12.59 2.19
CA GLY A 104 0.20 -12.46 1.30
C GLY A 104 0.40 -11.01 0.86
N VAL A 105 -0.68 -10.32 0.49
CA VAL A 105 -0.66 -8.89 0.16
C VAL A 105 -0.37 -8.05 1.42
N ALA A 106 -0.96 -8.41 2.56
CA ALA A 106 -0.71 -7.71 3.81
C ALA A 106 0.77 -7.76 4.23
N VAL A 107 1.43 -8.91 4.04
CA VAL A 107 2.86 -9.08 4.33
C VAL A 107 3.71 -8.18 3.43
N PHE A 108 3.34 -8.01 2.16
CA PHE A 108 3.99 -7.03 1.29
C PHE A 108 3.87 -5.60 1.84
N ASP A 109 2.69 -5.22 2.35
CA ASP A 109 2.51 -3.91 3.00
C ASP A 109 3.30 -3.78 4.30
N LEU A 110 3.43 -4.84 5.10
CA LEU A 110 4.28 -4.85 6.29
C LEU A 110 5.75 -4.57 5.93
N PHE A 111 6.30 -5.31 4.95
CA PHE A 111 7.68 -5.14 4.51
C PHE A 111 7.92 -3.75 3.92
N SER A 112 7.03 -3.29 3.04
CA SER A 112 7.16 -1.97 2.43
C SER A 112 6.98 -0.83 3.44
N GLY A 113 6.09 -0.99 4.44
CA GLY A 113 5.96 -0.05 5.55
C GLY A 113 7.20 0.00 6.43
N ALA A 114 7.82 -1.15 6.72
CA ALA A 114 9.07 -1.22 7.46
C ALA A 114 10.24 -0.56 6.70
N LEU A 115 10.33 -0.75 5.38
CA LEU A 115 11.33 -0.07 4.54
C LEU A 115 11.10 1.46 4.51
N ALA A 116 9.85 1.91 4.46
CA ALA A 116 9.52 3.34 4.52
C ALA A 116 9.86 3.94 5.90
N ALA A 117 9.59 3.22 6.99
CA ALA A 117 10.00 3.63 8.33
C ALA A 117 11.52 3.68 8.49
N GLU A 118 12.25 2.73 7.91
CA GLU A 118 13.71 2.74 7.87
C GLU A 118 14.23 3.97 7.10
N TRP A 119 13.67 4.25 5.93
CA TRP A 119 14.03 5.44 5.16
C TRP A 119 13.75 6.72 5.94
N TRP A 120 12.58 6.82 6.58
CA TRP A 120 12.22 7.93 7.45
C TRP A 120 13.27 8.19 8.54
N ARG A 121 13.72 7.13 9.23
CA ARG A 121 14.76 7.24 10.27
C ARG A 121 16.09 7.80 9.74
N ARG A 122 16.40 7.61 8.46
CA ARG A 122 17.64 8.08 7.82
C ARG A 122 17.57 9.50 7.28
N ILE A 123 16.37 9.97 6.94
CA ILE A 123 16.17 11.31 6.36
C ILE A 123 15.68 12.35 7.37
N ARG A 124 15.31 11.92 8.59
CA ARG A 124 15.11 12.76 9.76
C ARG A 124 16.45 13.28 10.27
#